data_AF-A0A7V9WML6-F1
#
_entry.id   AF-A0A7V9WML6-F1
#
_cell.length_a   1.000
_cell.length_b   1.000
_cell.length_c   1.000
_cell.angle_alpha   90.00
_cell.angle_beta   90.00
_cell.angle_gamma   90.00
#
_symmetry.space_group_name_H-M   'P 1'
#
loop_
_entity.id
_entity.type
_entity.pdbx_description
1 polymer ?
#
loop_
_entity_poly.entity_id
_entity_poly.type
_entity_poly.pdbx_seq_one_letter_code
_entity_poly.pdbx_strand_id
1 'polypeptide(L)'
;MHSEPDTDETPQARPRRARKRTAAEKVRAKVFPAAMRGYDREAVDAWREEIAELVTRLEEQEPANTAVRHAIDEVGRETSSILQRAHESASEIEARSRSQADARLAEADREAELTVREVDERADRLEEDTRSIWEQRLRLIDEMRQLADEMLGVADDALERADPPSGRRPEPGDEPEPVDQAEPAGVDLLD
;
A
#
# COMPACT_ATOMS: atom_id res chain seq x y z
N MET A 1 -22.76 45.01 26.75
CA MET A 1 -21.30 45.23 26.90
C MET A 1 -20.66 43.98 26.34
N HIS A 2 -20.07 43.92 25.15
CA HIS A 2 -19.16 44.86 24.48
C HIS A 2 -19.38 44.84 22.97
N SER A 3 -19.12 45.99 22.37
CA SER A 3 -19.36 46.36 20.98
C SER A 3 -18.46 45.63 19.97
N GLU A 4 -19.02 45.34 18.80
CA GLU A 4 -18.26 45.20 17.55
C GLU A 4 -17.62 46.56 17.19
N PRO A 5 -16.37 46.62 16.70
CA PRO A 5 -15.85 47.82 16.09
C PRO A 5 -16.39 47.91 14.66
N ASP A 6 -17.25 48.90 14.47
CA ASP A 6 -17.69 49.42 13.18
C ASP A 6 -16.46 49.81 12.35
N THR A 7 -16.21 49.06 11.28
CA THR A 7 -15.10 49.31 10.34
C THR A 7 -15.59 50.29 9.29
N ASP A 8 -15.68 51.57 9.66
CA ASP A 8 -15.86 52.66 8.71
C ASP A 8 -14.49 53.19 8.26
N GLU A 9 -13.75 52.36 7.51
CA GLU A 9 -12.61 52.86 6.73
C GLU A 9 -13.14 53.46 5.42
N THR A 10 -13.41 54.77 5.49
CA THR A 10 -13.65 55.61 4.33
C THR A 10 -12.51 55.45 3.32
N PRO A 11 -12.75 55.07 2.05
CA PRO A 11 -11.67 54.95 1.07
C PRO A 11 -11.09 56.34 0.77
N GLN A 12 -9.93 56.66 1.34
CA GLN A 12 -9.15 57.84 0.97
C GLN A 12 -8.83 57.75 -0.54
N ALA A 13 -9.57 58.53 -1.33
CA ALA A 13 -9.34 58.69 -2.75
C ALA A 13 -7.95 59.30 -2.97
N ARG A 14 -6.98 58.45 -3.31
CA ARG A 14 -5.63 58.87 -3.70
C ARG A 14 -5.73 59.94 -4.80
N PRO A 15 -5.00 61.08 -4.69
CA PRO A 15 -5.06 62.12 -5.69
C PRO A 15 -4.63 61.52 -7.03
N ARG A 16 -5.53 61.58 -8.01
CA ARG A 16 -5.28 61.17 -9.39
C ARG A 16 -4.09 61.98 -9.88
N ARG A 17 -2.91 61.34 -9.96
CA ARG A 17 -1.70 61.94 -10.53
C ARG A 17 -2.08 62.51 -11.89
N ALA A 18 -2.02 63.84 -12.02
CA ALA A 18 -2.21 64.52 -13.29
C ALA A 18 -1.27 63.84 -14.31
N ARG A 19 -1.85 63.14 -15.28
CA ARG A 19 -1.07 62.43 -16.29
C ARG A 19 -0.23 63.49 -17.01
N LYS A 20 1.09 63.44 -16.85
CA LYS A 20 2.00 64.30 -17.61
C LYS A 20 1.68 64.09 -19.08
N ARG A 21 1.35 65.17 -19.81
CA ARG A 21 1.06 65.13 -21.25
C ARG A 21 2.18 64.40 -21.97
N THR A 22 1.80 63.45 -22.82
CA THR A 22 2.77 62.68 -23.61
C THR A 22 3.55 63.63 -24.53
N ALA A 23 4.76 63.26 -24.91
CA ALA A 23 5.59 64.10 -25.79
C ALA A 23 4.84 64.48 -27.09
N ALA A 24 4.16 63.51 -27.72
CA ALA A 24 3.31 63.71 -28.89
C ALA A 24 2.12 64.66 -28.67
N GLU A 25 1.61 64.77 -27.45
CA GLU A 25 0.51 65.67 -27.09
C GLU A 25 1.01 67.09 -26.87
N LYS A 26 2.23 67.26 -26.35
CA LYS A 26 2.92 68.56 -26.29
C LYS A 26 3.22 69.10 -27.68
N VAL A 27 3.66 68.24 -28.60
CA VAL A 27 3.89 68.63 -30.01
C VAL A 27 2.59 69.08 -30.69
N ARG A 28 1.50 68.33 -30.51
CA ARG A 28 0.19 68.68 -31.10
C ARG A 28 -0.43 69.95 -30.53
N ALA A 29 -0.10 70.33 -29.30
CA ALA A 29 -0.66 71.50 -28.64
C ALA A 29 0.18 72.78 -28.78
N LYS A 30 1.34 72.74 -29.47
CA LYS A 30 2.24 73.90 -29.60
C LYS A 30 1.63 74.96 -30.53
N VAL A 31 1.62 76.20 -30.08
CA VAL A 31 1.19 77.38 -30.85
C VAL A 31 2.33 78.38 -30.90
N PHE A 32 2.57 78.99 -32.06
CA PHE A 32 3.65 79.94 -32.28
C PHE A 32 3.14 81.39 -32.31
N PRO A 33 3.85 82.35 -31.70
CA PRO A 33 3.53 83.77 -31.82
C PRO A 33 3.58 84.25 -33.28
N ALA A 34 2.69 85.17 -33.65
CA ALA A 34 2.66 85.78 -34.98
C ALA A 34 3.50 87.09 -34.99
N ALA A 35 4.38 87.22 -35.98
CA ALA A 35 5.14 88.44 -36.28
C ALA A 35 4.52 89.18 -37.48
N MET A 36 4.99 90.42 -37.75
CA MET A 36 4.55 91.28 -38.88
C MET A 36 4.48 90.56 -40.24
N ARG A 37 5.20 89.44 -40.41
CA ARG A 37 5.14 88.57 -41.58
C ARG A 37 5.28 87.10 -41.14
N GLY A 38 4.19 86.47 -40.73
CA GLY A 38 4.15 85.03 -40.42
C GLY A 38 4.43 84.69 -38.96
N TYR A 39 5.03 83.53 -38.70
CA TYR A 39 5.39 83.10 -37.34
C TYR A 39 6.73 83.69 -36.89
N ASP A 40 6.87 83.89 -35.58
CA ASP A 40 8.14 84.27 -34.97
C ASP A 40 9.21 83.21 -35.25
N ARG A 41 10.26 83.62 -35.97
CA ARG A 41 11.35 82.75 -36.40
C ARG A 41 12.13 82.20 -35.20
N GLU A 42 12.40 83.02 -34.19
CA GLU A 42 13.17 82.60 -33.03
C GLU A 42 12.40 81.58 -32.20
N ALA A 43 11.08 81.77 -32.05
CA ALA A 43 10.20 80.82 -31.38
C ALA A 43 10.09 79.48 -32.13
N VAL A 44 10.14 79.51 -33.46
CA VAL A 44 10.13 78.30 -34.31
C VAL A 44 11.47 77.57 -34.25
N ASP A 45 12.60 78.29 -34.29
CA ASP A 45 13.94 77.68 -34.24
C ASP A 45 14.22 77.05 -32.87
N ALA A 46 13.86 77.72 -31.77
CA ALA A 46 13.96 77.14 -30.43
C ALA A 46 13.10 75.87 -30.27
N TRP A 47 11.94 75.83 -30.90
CA TRP A 47 11.09 74.63 -30.91
C TRP A 47 11.66 73.51 -31.77
N ARG A 48 12.30 73.83 -32.91
CA ARG A 48 13.00 72.84 -33.74
C ARG A 48 14.12 72.17 -32.97
N GLU A 49 14.88 72.95 -32.19
CA GLU A 49 15.92 72.43 -31.28
C GLU A 49 15.30 71.47 -30.24
N GLU A 50 14.20 71.86 -29.57
CA GLU A 50 13.52 71.03 -28.57
C GLU A 50 12.98 69.71 -29.17
N ILE A 51 12.46 69.75 -30.40
CA ILE A 51 12.02 68.56 -31.14
C ILE A 51 13.22 67.70 -31.55
N ALA A 52 14.31 68.29 -32.03
CA ALA A 52 15.51 67.55 -32.40
C ALA A 52 16.07 66.79 -31.19
N GLU A 53 16.18 67.43 -30.03
CA GLU A 53 16.58 66.76 -28.78
C GLU A 53 15.61 65.64 -28.36
N LEU A 54 14.30 65.86 -28.53
CA LEU A 54 13.29 64.84 -28.22
C LEU A 54 13.40 63.63 -29.15
N VAL A 55 13.64 63.86 -30.44
CA VAL A 55 13.83 62.80 -31.44
C VAL A 55 15.10 62.01 -31.11
N THR A 56 16.24 62.68 -30.89
CA THR A 56 17.49 62.02 -30.50
C THR A 56 17.30 61.14 -29.25
N ARG A 57 16.63 61.66 -28.22
CA ARG A 57 16.35 60.90 -26.99
C ARG A 57 15.47 59.67 -27.23
N LEU A 58 14.54 59.73 -28.18
CA LEU A 58 13.66 58.60 -28.52
C LEU A 58 14.40 57.55 -29.35
N GLU A 59 15.20 58.00 -30.33
CA GLU A 59 16.05 57.13 -31.15
C GLU A 59 17.08 56.39 -30.29
N GLU A 60 17.62 57.03 -29.24
CA GLU A 60 18.50 56.37 -28.25
C GLU A 60 17.77 55.29 -27.42
N GLN A 61 16.46 55.41 -27.18
CA GLN A 61 15.68 54.48 -26.35
C GLN A 61 15.04 53.32 -27.15
N GLU A 62 14.85 53.49 -28.46
CA GLU A 62 14.34 52.46 -29.36
C GLU A 62 15.15 51.15 -29.33
N PRO A 63 16.50 51.15 -29.43
CA PRO A 63 17.28 49.92 -29.38
C PRO A 63 17.15 49.20 -28.03
N ALA A 64 17.09 49.95 -26.92
CA ALA A 64 16.89 49.38 -25.59
C ALA A 64 15.52 48.70 -25.46
N ASN A 65 14.44 49.33 -25.96
CA ASN A 65 13.10 48.73 -25.95
C ASN A 65 13.02 47.47 -26.82
N THR A 66 13.66 47.48 -27.99
CA THR A 66 13.71 46.31 -28.88
C THR A 66 14.48 45.16 -28.25
N ALA A 67 15.62 45.45 -27.58
CA ALA A 67 16.38 44.45 -26.83
C ALA A 67 15.57 43.85 -25.68
N VAL A 68 14.82 44.67 -24.93
CA VAL A 68 13.93 44.19 -23.86
C VAL A 68 12.83 43.27 -24.40
N ARG A 69 12.18 43.64 -25.52
CA ARG A 69 11.17 42.77 -26.16
C ARG A 69 11.77 41.44 -26.59
N HIS A 70 12.93 41.46 -27.25
CA HIS A 70 13.64 40.24 -27.63
C HIS A 70 14.00 39.35 -26.43
N ALA A 71 14.43 39.95 -25.31
CA ALA A 71 14.74 39.21 -24.10
C ALA A 71 13.49 38.54 -23.50
N ILE A 72 12.34 39.22 -23.50
CA ILE A 72 11.07 38.63 -23.04
C ILE A 72 10.63 37.49 -23.96
N ASP A 73 10.76 37.65 -25.28
CA ASP A 73 10.41 36.59 -26.24
C ASP A 73 11.33 35.36 -26.11
N GLU A 74 12.62 35.57 -25.85
CA GLU A 74 13.58 34.49 -25.57
C GLU A 74 13.19 33.73 -24.30
N VAL A 75 12.98 34.44 -23.19
CA VAL A 75 12.58 33.82 -21.92
C VAL A 75 11.23 33.10 -22.07
N GLY A 76 10.29 33.66 -22.85
CA GLY A 76 9.02 33.02 -23.15
C GLY A 76 9.18 31.69 -23.90
N ARG A 77 10.05 31.65 -24.92
CA ARG A 77 10.37 30.42 -25.66
C ARG A 77 11.08 29.40 -24.79
N GLU A 78 12.06 29.82 -24.01
CA GLU A 78 12.78 28.94 -23.08
C GLU A 78 11.83 28.33 -22.05
N THR A 79 10.96 29.15 -21.46
CA THR A 79 9.95 28.70 -20.50
C THR A 79 8.99 27.70 -21.13
N SER A 80 8.49 27.96 -22.34
CA SER A 80 7.61 27.03 -23.05
C SER A 80 8.30 25.70 -23.35
N SER A 81 9.58 25.72 -23.72
CA SER A 81 10.38 24.52 -23.96
C SER A 81 10.60 23.71 -22.68
N ILE A 82 10.86 24.37 -21.55
CA ILE A 82 10.97 23.71 -20.24
C ILE A 82 9.64 23.05 -19.85
N LEU A 83 8.52 23.77 -19.98
CA LEU A 83 7.19 23.24 -19.66
C LEU A 83 6.82 22.05 -20.54
N GLN A 84 7.12 22.13 -21.84
CA GLN A 84 6.86 21.03 -22.77
C GLN A 84 7.66 19.77 -22.40
N ARG A 85 8.97 19.91 -22.14
CA ARG A 85 9.81 18.79 -21.70
C ARG A 85 9.37 18.22 -20.35
N ALA A 86 8.92 19.08 -19.43
CA ALA A 86 8.39 18.63 -18.14
C ALA A 86 7.10 17.82 -18.32
N HIS A 87 6.21 18.24 -19.22
CA HIS A 87 4.99 17.49 -19.54
C HIS A 87 5.26 16.17 -20.24
N GLU A 88 6.17 16.15 -21.21
CA GLU A 88 6.58 14.93 -21.89
C GLU A 88 7.18 13.93 -20.89
N SER A 89 8.12 14.40 -20.05
CA SER A 89 8.73 13.57 -19.01
C SER A 89 7.71 13.07 -17.98
N ALA A 90 6.77 13.92 -17.55
CA ALA A 90 5.70 13.51 -16.65
C ALA A 90 4.80 12.44 -17.28
N SER A 91 4.44 12.59 -18.56
CA SER A 91 3.61 11.64 -19.29
C SER A 91 4.32 10.29 -19.47
N GLU A 92 5.62 10.32 -19.75
CA GLU A 92 6.45 9.10 -19.81
C GLU A 92 6.53 8.39 -18.45
N ILE A 93 6.73 9.15 -17.36
CA ILE A 93 6.76 8.60 -16.00
C ILE A 93 5.41 8.00 -15.63
N GLU A 94 4.30 8.66 -15.97
CA GLU A 94 2.95 8.17 -15.72
C GLU A 94 2.69 6.87 -16.49
N ALA A 95 2.95 6.85 -17.80
CA ALA A 95 2.78 5.68 -18.63
C ALA A 95 3.63 4.49 -18.14
N ARG A 96 4.89 4.74 -17.81
CA ARG A 96 5.79 3.73 -17.25
C ARG A 96 5.31 3.22 -15.90
N SER A 97 4.88 4.12 -15.00
CA SER A 97 4.40 3.76 -13.67
C SER A 97 3.14 2.92 -13.75
N ARG A 98 2.21 3.28 -14.63
CA ARG A 98 0.99 2.51 -14.89
C ARG A 98 1.30 1.13 -15.44
N SER A 99 2.14 1.04 -16.46
CA SER A 99 2.60 -0.24 -17.02
C SER A 99 3.24 -1.15 -15.95
N GLN A 100 4.08 -0.58 -15.08
CA GLN A 100 4.71 -1.36 -14.00
C GLN A 100 3.71 -1.79 -12.93
N ALA A 101 2.73 -0.94 -12.59
CA ALA A 101 1.67 -1.28 -11.65
C ALA A 101 0.82 -2.42 -12.20
N ASP A 102 0.38 -2.32 -13.45
CA ASP A 102 -0.42 -3.36 -14.11
C ASP A 102 0.35 -4.68 -14.20
N ALA A 103 1.65 -4.63 -14.52
CA ALA A 103 2.50 -5.82 -14.54
C ALA A 103 2.66 -6.47 -13.16
N ARG A 104 2.83 -5.67 -12.09
CA ARG A 104 2.93 -6.17 -10.72
C ARG A 104 1.60 -6.77 -10.23
N LEU A 105 0.47 -6.14 -10.56
CA LEU A 105 -0.85 -6.68 -10.23
C LEU A 105 -1.07 -8.02 -10.94
N ALA A 106 -0.79 -8.08 -12.23
CA ALA A 106 -0.94 -9.32 -12.99
C ALA A 106 -0.03 -10.45 -12.48
N GLU A 107 1.18 -10.13 -12.00
CA GLU A 107 2.06 -11.13 -11.36
C GLU A 107 1.52 -11.57 -10.01
N ALA A 108 1.12 -10.63 -9.15
CA ALA A 108 0.55 -10.95 -7.84
C ALA A 108 -0.72 -11.80 -7.96
N ASP A 109 -1.57 -11.53 -8.95
CA ASP A 109 -2.77 -12.33 -9.23
C ASP A 109 -2.39 -13.76 -9.63
N ARG A 110 -1.39 -13.94 -10.51
CA ARG A 110 -0.90 -15.28 -10.89
C ARG A 110 -0.32 -16.04 -9.70
N GLU A 111 0.50 -15.37 -8.89
CA GLU A 111 1.09 -15.96 -7.69
C GLU A 111 0.01 -16.36 -6.67
N ALA A 112 -1.01 -15.52 -6.48
CA ALA A 112 -2.14 -15.82 -5.62
C ALA A 112 -2.94 -17.03 -6.12
N GLU A 113 -3.25 -17.09 -7.43
CA GLU A 113 -3.93 -18.23 -8.03
C GLU A 113 -3.12 -19.54 -7.94
N LEU A 114 -1.79 -19.46 -8.07
CA LEU A 114 -0.91 -20.62 -7.86
C LEU A 114 -0.93 -21.07 -6.40
N THR A 115 -0.84 -20.13 -5.48
CA THR A 115 -0.84 -20.41 -4.03
C THR A 115 -2.17 -21.05 -3.62
N VAL A 116 -3.30 -20.52 -4.07
CA VAL A 116 -4.63 -21.09 -3.78
C VAL A 116 -4.72 -22.52 -4.31
N ARG A 117 -4.31 -22.76 -5.56
CA ARG A 117 -4.30 -24.12 -6.14
C ARG A 117 -3.42 -25.08 -5.34
N GLU A 118 -2.23 -24.65 -4.93
CA GLU A 118 -1.33 -25.49 -4.12
C GLU A 118 -1.96 -25.84 -2.75
N VAL A 119 -2.61 -24.85 -2.12
CA VAL A 119 -3.31 -25.05 -0.84
C VAL A 119 -4.49 -26.00 -1.01
N ASP A 120 -5.28 -25.85 -2.07
CA ASP A 120 -6.42 -26.73 -2.36
C ASP A 120 -5.93 -28.17 -2.62
N GLU A 121 -4.92 -28.36 -3.46
CA GLU A 121 -4.31 -29.68 -3.69
C GLU A 121 -3.73 -30.30 -2.40
N ARG A 122 -3.19 -29.48 -1.50
CA ARG A 122 -2.71 -29.93 -0.19
C ARG A 122 -3.87 -30.32 0.72
N ALA A 123 -4.96 -29.55 0.72
CA ALA A 123 -6.16 -29.84 1.49
C ALA A 123 -6.80 -31.15 1.04
N ASP A 124 -6.98 -31.34 -0.27
CA ASP A 124 -7.52 -32.58 -0.85
C ASP A 124 -6.69 -33.80 -0.42
N ARG A 125 -5.37 -33.72 -0.54
CA ARG A 125 -4.46 -34.79 -0.07
C ARG A 125 -4.62 -35.07 1.42
N LEU A 126 -4.74 -34.03 2.25
CA LEU A 126 -4.91 -34.20 3.69
C LEU A 126 -6.25 -34.84 4.04
N GLU A 127 -7.31 -34.51 3.29
CA GLU A 127 -8.63 -35.14 3.45
C GLU A 127 -8.59 -36.62 3.06
N GLU A 128 -7.91 -36.95 1.96
CA GLU A 128 -7.68 -38.34 1.54
C GLU A 128 -6.89 -39.14 2.58
N ASP A 129 -5.78 -38.58 3.07
CA ASP A 129 -4.97 -39.18 4.12
C ASP A 129 -5.78 -39.40 5.40
N THR A 130 -6.56 -38.40 5.80
CA THR A 130 -7.42 -38.48 6.99
C THR A 130 -8.46 -39.59 6.83
N ARG A 131 -9.11 -39.67 5.66
CA ARG A 131 -10.08 -40.73 5.35
C ARG A 131 -9.44 -42.11 5.40
N SER A 132 -8.26 -42.27 4.80
CA SER A 132 -7.50 -43.52 4.83
C SER A 132 -7.16 -43.94 6.26
N ILE A 133 -6.73 -43.01 7.11
CA ILE A 133 -6.46 -43.28 8.54
C ILE A 133 -7.73 -43.75 9.27
N TRP A 134 -8.88 -43.14 9.00
CA TRP A 134 -10.15 -43.55 9.60
C TRP A 134 -10.57 -44.96 9.16
N GLU A 135 -10.44 -45.27 7.87
CA GLU A 135 -10.72 -46.61 7.34
C GLU A 135 -9.79 -47.66 7.97
N GLN A 136 -8.49 -47.36 8.05
CA GLN A 136 -7.51 -48.22 8.72
C GLN A 136 -7.86 -48.43 10.19
N ARG A 137 -8.21 -47.35 10.91
CA ARG A 137 -8.60 -47.43 12.32
C ARG A 137 -9.82 -48.32 12.52
N LEU A 138 -10.84 -48.18 11.68
CA LEU A 138 -12.05 -49.02 11.76
C LEU A 138 -11.73 -50.49 11.48
N ARG A 139 -10.86 -50.76 10.49
CA ARG A 139 -10.38 -52.11 10.20
C ARG A 139 -9.63 -52.72 11.39
N LEU A 140 -8.66 -52.00 11.97
CA LEU A 140 -7.93 -52.48 13.15
C LEU A 140 -8.87 -52.77 14.33
N ILE A 141 -9.89 -51.95 14.54
CA ILE A 141 -10.89 -52.19 15.60
C ILE A 141 -11.64 -53.50 15.35
N ASP A 142 -12.02 -53.78 14.10
CA ASP A 142 -12.70 -55.02 13.74
C ASP A 142 -11.77 -56.23 13.90
N GLU A 143 -10.52 -56.13 13.44
CA GLU A 143 -9.49 -57.16 13.62
C GLU A 143 -9.24 -57.45 15.11
N MET A 144 -9.17 -56.41 15.96
CA MET A 144 -9.04 -56.59 17.42
C MET A 144 -10.24 -57.29 18.05
N ARG A 145 -11.46 -57.05 17.55
CA ARG A 145 -12.67 -57.74 18.03
C ARG A 145 -12.65 -59.21 17.64
N GLN A 146 -12.32 -59.51 16.39
CA GLN A 146 -12.20 -60.88 15.90
C GLN A 146 -11.15 -61.65 16.71
N LEU A 147 -9.98 -61.05 16.97
CA LEU A 147 -8.94 -61.66 17.81
C LEU A 147 -9.42 -61.90 19.25
N ALA A 148 -10.19 -60.97 19.83
CA ALA A 148 -10.75 -61.14 21.16
C ALA A 148 -11.77 -62.29 21.21
N ASP A 149 -12.64 -62.42 20.19
CA ASP A 149 -13.60 -63.52 20.08
C ASP A 149 -12.88 -64.87 19.90
N GLU A 150 -11.82 -64.93 19.10
CA GLU A 150 -10.98 -66.12 18.96
C GLU A 150 -10.32 -66.51 20.28
N MET A 151 -9.74 -65.55 21.01
CA MET A 151 -9.16 -65.81 22.33
C MET A 151 -10.19 -66.28 23.36
N LEU A 152 -11.40 -65.71 23.34
CA LEU A 152 -12.51 -66.16 24.18
C LEU A 152 -12.92 -67.60 23.84
N GLY A 153 -13.05 -67.94 22.55
CA GLY A 153 -13.36 -69.31 22.12
C GLY A 153 -12.31 -70.33 22.57
N VAL A 154 -11.01 -69.99 22.46
CA VAL A 154 -9.93 -70.84 22.98
C VAL A 154 -10.01 -71.02 24.49
N ALA A 155 -10.39 -69.97 25.22
CA ALA A 155 -10.56 -70.03 26.67
C ALA A 155 -11.76 -70.93 27.07
N ASP A 156 -12.89 -70.81 26.38
CA ASP A 156 -14.09 -71.64 26.61
C ASP A 156 -13.80 -73.12 26.32
N ASP A 157 -13.14 -73.44 25.20
CA ASP A 157 -12.68 -74.81 24.86
C ASP A 157 -11.75 -75.39 25.94
N ALA A 158 -10.90 -74.56 26.53
CA ALA A 158 -10.03 -74.97 27.62
C ALA A 158 -10.80 -75.24 28.91
N LEU A 159 -11.84 -74.46 29.21
CA LEU A 159 -12.74 -74.67 30.35
C LEU A 159 -13.56 -75.95 30.19
N GLU A 160 -14.13 -76.20 29.01
CA GLU A 160 -14.87 -77.45 28.73
C GLU A 160 -13.99 -78.69 28.87
N ARG A 161 -12.71 -78.61 28.46
CA ARG A 161 -11.74 -79.69 28.66
C ARG A 161 -11.38 -79.87 30.14
N ALA A 162 -11.42 -78.80 30.93
CA ALA A 162 -11.06 -78.80 32.35
C ALA A 162 -12.21 -79.23 33.27
N ASP A 163 -13.47 -79.20 32.81
CA ASP A 163 -14.62 -79.69 33.58
C ASP A 163 -14.59 -81.23 33.64
N PRO A 164 -14.32 -81.85 34.81
CA PRO A 164 -14.37 -83.30 34.92
C PRO A 164 -15.82 -83.77 34.70
N PRO A 165 -16.08 -84.96 34.12
CA PRO A 165 -17.43 -85.48 34.05
C PRO A 165 -18.02 -85.49 35.46
N SER A 166 -19.07 -84.71 35.67
CA SER A 166 -19.83 -84.67 36.91
C SER A 166 -20.43 -86.06 37.15
N GLY A 167 -19.67 -86.88 37.89
CA GLY A 167 -19.91 -88.32 37.87
C GLY A 167 -18.98 -89.16 38.73
N ARG A 168 -18.55 -88.68 39.90
CA ARG A 168 -18.38 -89.58 41.06
C ARG A 168 -18.41 -88.83 42.37
N ARG A 169 -19.49 -89.04 43.14
CA ARG A 169 -19.47 -88.80 44.58
C ARG A 169 -18.43 -89.76 45.18
N PRO A 170 -17.39 -89.29 45.90
CA PRO A 170 -16.56 -90.19 46.66
C PRO A 170 -17.41 -90.80 47.78
N GLU A 171 -17.50 -92.12 47.82
CA GLU A 171 -18.04 -92.86 48.98
C GLU A 171 -17.17 -92.52 50.21
N PRO A 172 -17.77 -92.23 51.38
CA PRO A 172 -17.00 -91.95 52.58
C PRO A 172 -16.55 -93.27 53.20
N GLY A 173 -15.25 -93.51 53.25
CA GLY A 173 -14.70 -94.63 53.99
C GLY A 173 -13.33 -95.06 53.50
N ASP A 174 -12.31 -94.33 53.93
CA ASP A 174 -11.08 -94.92 54.45
C ASP A 174 -10.36 -93.81 55.22
N GLU A 175 -10.65 -93.77 56.53
CA GLU A 175 -9.87 -93.00 57.49
C GLU A 175 -8.45 -93.60 57.53
N PRO A 176 -7.38 -92.82 57.35
CA PRO A 176 -6.04 -93.32 57.63
C PRO A 176 -5.88 -93.46 59.15
N GLU A 177 -5.47 -94.66 59.60
CA GLU A 177 -5.15 -94.95 61.00
C GLU A 177 -4.09 -93.99 61.57
N PRO A 178 -4.18 -93.60 62.85
CA PRO A 178 -3.26 -92.68 63.47
C PRO A 178 -1.94 -93.38 63.79
N VAL A 179 -0.84 -92.94 63.17
CA VAL A 179 0.49 -93.35 63.63
C VAL A 179 0.88 -92.46 64.80
N ASP A 180 1.04 -93.15 65.94
CA ASP A 180 1.40 -92.64 67.24
C ASP A 180 2.76 -91.91 67.26
N GLN A 181 2.83 -90.95 68.17
CA GLN A 181 3.81 -89.89 68.32
C GLN A 181 5.17 -90.38 68.81
N ALA A 182 6.24 -89.76 68.30
CA ALA A 182 7.49 -89.60 69.04
C ALA A 182 7.99 -88.16 68.85
N GLU A 183 7.72 -87.35 69.87
CA GLU A 183 8.15 -85.96 70.08
C GLU A 183 9.59 -85.92 70.69
N PRO A 184 10.23 -84.77 70.94
CA PRO A 184 10.87 -83.85 70.00
C PRO A 184 12.33 -83.48 70.39
N ALA A 185 13.08 -82.83 69.50
CA ALA A 185 14.20 -81.91 69.78
C ALA A 185 14.80 -81.47 68.43
N GLY A 186 15.13 -80.22 68.12
CA GLY A 186 15.19 -78.97 68.84
C GLY A 186 15.78 -77.93 67.87
N VAL A 187 15.18 -76.74 67.88
CA VAL A 187 15.74 -75.38 67.70
C VAL A 187 16.90 -75.13 66.71
N ASP A 188 16.67 -74.20 65.76
CA ASP A 188 17.44 -72.96 65.45
C ASP A 188 17.08 -72.51 64.02
N LEU A 189 16.32 -71.43 63.80
CA LEU A 189 16.66 -69.99 63.87
C LEU A 189 17.83 -69.57 62.95
N LEU A 190 17.50 -68.77 61.92
CA LEU A 190 18.22 -67.66 61.26
C LEU A 190 17.66 -67.52 59.82
N ASP A 191 16.84 -66.51 59.55
CA ASP A 191 17.21 -65.19 58.97
C ASP A 191 17.66 -65.30 57.50
#